data_AF-A0A959DJ63-F1
#
_entry.id   AF-A0A959DJ63-F1
#
_cell.length_a   1.000
_cell.length_b   1.000
_cell.length_c   1.000
_cell.angle_alpha   90.00
_cell.angle_beta   90.00
_cell.angle_gamma   90.00
#
_symmetry.space_group_name_H-M   'P 1'
#
loop_
_entity.id
_entity.type
_entity.pdbx_description
1 polymer ?
#
loop_
_entity_poly.entity_id
_entity_poly.type
_entity_poly.pdbx_seq_one_letter_code
_entity_poly.pdbx_strand_id
1 'polypeptide(L)' 'MAAGFLRENLIHDVPVVDKGELVGIITTFDLITYA' A
#
# COMPACT_ATOMS: atom_id res chain seq x y z
N MET A 1 6.60 -5.86 3.94
CA MET A 1 5.48 -6.76 3.60
C MET A 1 4.44 -6.14 2.66
N ALA A 2 4.32 -4.81 2.54
CA ALA A 2 3.39 -4.18 1.58
C ALA A 2 3.76 -4.41 0.09
N ALA A 3 5.05 -4.33 -0.26
CA ALA A 3 5.50 -4.49 -1.66
C ALA A 3 5.19 -5.88 -2.28
N GLY A 4 5.35 -6.95 -1.50
CA GLY A 4 5.00 -8.30 -1.96
C GLY A 4 3.50 -8.44 -2.20
N PHE A 5 2.68 -7.90 -1.31
CA PHE A 5 1.23 -7.93 -1.40
C PHE A 5 0.69 -7.23 -2.65
N LEU A 6 1.19 -6.02 -2.95
CA LEU A 6 0.83 -5.28 -4.17
C LEU A 6 1.17 -6.08 -5.43
N ARG A 7 2.37 -6.68 -5.48
CA ARG A 7 2.84 -7.47 -6.63
C ARG A 7 2.02 -8.74 -6.86
N GLU A 8 1.76 -9.49 -5.80
CA GLU A 8 1.08 -10.79 -5.88
C GLU A 8 -0.41 -10.66 -6.22
N ASN A 9 -1.04 -9.57 -5.78
CA ASN A 9 -2.46 -9.32 -6.02
C ASN A 9 -2.72 -8.43 -7.25
N LEU A 10 -1.66 -8.00 -7.97
CA LEU A 10 -1.74 -7.14 -9.16
C LEU A 10 -2.55 -5.85 -8.92
N ILE A 11 -2.40 -5.28 -7.73
CA ILE A 11 -3.05 -4.02 -7.32
C ILE A 11 -2.00 -2.94 -7.14
N HIS A 12 -2.37 -1.69 -7.43
CA HIS A 12 -1.44 -0.56 -7.42
C HIS A 12 -1.48 0.26 -6.14
N ASP A 13 -2.50 0.03 -5.32
CA ASP A 13 -2.79 0.80 -4.13
C ASP A 13 -3.53 -0.05 -3.07
N VAL A 14 -3.27 0.25 -1.79
CA VAL A 14 -3.89 -0.40 -0.63
C VAL A 14 -4.26 0.67 0.39
N PRO A 15 -5.53 0.73 0.85
CA PRO A 15 -5.94 1.63 1.93
C PRO A 15 -5.34 1.17 3.26
N VAL A 16 -4.85 2.12 4.06
CA VAL A 16 -4.38 1.88 5.42
C VAL A 16 -5.46 2.31 6.40
N VAL A 17 -5.90 1.38 7.23
CA VAL A 17 -6.97 1.59 8.21
C VAL A 17 -6.40 1.38 9.61
N ASP A 18 -6.63 2.34 10.52
CA ASP A 18 -6.35 2.19 11.96
C ASP A 18 -7.65 2.28 12.74
N LYS A 19 -7.93 1.27 13.58
CA LYS A 19 -9.15 1.19 14.41
C LYS A 19 -10.47 1.42 13.65
N GLY A 20 -10.52 1.04 12.37
CA GLY A 20 -11.70 1.20 11.52
C GLY A 20 -11.78 2.54 10.81
N GLU A 21 -10.83 3.45 11.02
CA GLU A 21 -10.73 4.73 10.31
C GLU A 21 -9.69 4.65 9.19
N LEU A 22 -10.03 5.18 8.02
CA LEU A 22 -9.10 5.31 6.90
C LEU A 22 -8.08 6.40 7.24
N VAL A 23 -6.82 5.99 7.42
CA VAL A 23 -5.72 6.90 7.80
C VAL A 23 -4.76 7.19 6.65
N GLY A 24 -4.86 6.48 5.52
CA GLY A 24 -4.05 6.77 4.35
C GLY A 24 -4.15 5.73 3.25
N ILE A 25 -3.24 5.85 2.28
CA ILE A 25 -3.11 4.93 1.15
C ILE A 25 -1.62 4.66 0.92
N ILE A 26 -1.28 3.42 0.60
CA ILE A 26 0.06 3.03 0.13
C ILE A 26 -0.06 2.61 -1.32
N THR A 27 0.78 3.15 -2.17
CA THR A 27 0.82 2.89 -3.61
C THR A 27 2.15 2.28 -4.03
N THR A 28 2.21 1.73 -5.23
CA THR A 28 3.49 1.33 -5.84
C THR A 28 4.47 2.49 -6.02
N PHE A 29 3.98 3.73 -6.07
CA PHE A 29 4.82 4.93 -6.17
C PHE A 29 5.58 5.21 -4.87
N ASP A 30 4.97 4.95 -3.72
CA ASP A 30 5.63 5.05 -2.41
C ASP A 30 6.81 4.08 -2.31
N LEU A 31 6.70 2.91 -2.93
CA LEU A 31 7.78 1.92 -2.98
C LEU A 31 8.94 2.32 -3.90
N ILE A 32 8.68 3.09 -4.95
CA ILE A 32 9.73 3.61 -5.84
C ILE A 32 10.43 4.81 -5.18
N THR A 33 9.69 5.63 -4.45
CA THR A 33 10.18 6.90 -3.89
C THR A 33 10.97 6.72 -2.59
N TYR A 34 10.67 5.68 -1.81
CA TYR A 34 11.27 5.42 -0.50
C TYR A 34 12.13 4.14 -0.43
N ALA A 35 12.50 3.57 -1.57
CA ALA A 35 13.44 2.44 -1.66
C ALA A 35 14.90 2.84 -1.42
#